data_AF-E3MQ12-F1
#
_entry.id   AF-E3MQ12-F1
#
_cell.length_a   1.000
_cell.length_b   1.000
_cell.length_c   1.000
_cell.angle_alpha   90.00
_cell.angle_beta   90.00
_cell.angle_gamma   90.00
#
_symmetry.space_group_name_H-M   'P 1'
#
loop_
_entity.id
_entity.type
_entity.pdbx_description
1 polymer ?
#
loop_
_entity_poly.entity_id
_entity_poly.type
_entity_poly.pdbx_seq_one_letter_code
_entity_poly.pdbx_strand_id
1 'polypeptide(L)'
;MSAFADTPFVVGPRFRKREVLDSTETICFLTLCQFIFMFIYSFGIYMLKTFRTSFTYEQYYFWVVWLYTIPFTAALFPLLLIYRIRWSHFSRVMIIRQFTNTKQTQEDHIKQMKTVWN
;
A
#
# COMPACT_ATOMS: atom_id res chain seq x y z
N MET A 1 19.00 -35.66 -10.73
CA MET A 1 18.14 -35.61 -11.92
C MET A 1 16.93 -36.48 -11.65
N SER A 2 15.83 -35.89 -11.19
CA SER A 2 14.54 -36.58 -11.08
C SER A 2 13.43 -35.54 -11.13
N ALA A 3 12.66 -35.62 -12.21
CA ALA A 3 11.57 -34.79 -12.67
C ALA A 3 10.68 -34.21 -11.55
N PHE A 4 10.79 -32.90 -11.31
CA PHE A 4 9.64 -32.10 -10.90
C PHE A 4 8.93 -31.69 -12.18
N ALA A 5 7.73 -32.24 -12.36
CA ALA A 5 6.87 -31.99 -13.50
C ALA A 5 6.70 -30.49 -13.76
N ASP A 6 6.97 -30.11 -15.01
CA ASP A 6 6.52 -28.88 -15.64
C ASP A 6 4.98 -28.78 -15.54
N THR A 7 4.48 -28.08 -14.52
CA THR A 7 3.12 -27.54 -14.61
C THR A 7 3.14 -26.37 -15.59
N PRO A 8 2.29 -26.32 -16.63
CA PRO A 8 2.32 -25.28 -17.68
C PRO A 8 2.00 -23.87 -17.16
N PHE A 9 1.60 -23.75 -15.89
CA PHE A 9 1.32 -22.50 -15.21
C PHE A 9 2.55 -22.10 -14.38
N VAL A 10 3.53 -21.45 -15.02
CA VAL A 10 4.62 -20.79 -14.30
C VAL A 10 4.04 -19.58 -13.57
N VAL A 11 3.46 -19.84 -12.40
CA VAL A 11 2.68 -18.87 -11.63
C VAL A 11 3.56 -17.87 -10.89
N GLY A 12 4.80 -18.23 -10.53
CA GLY A 12 5.74 -17.35 -9.82
C GLY A 12 6.03 -16.02 -10.53
N PRO A 13 6.41 -16.01 -11.82
CA PRO A 13 6.62 -14.79 -12.60
C PRO A 13 5.35 -13.95 -12.77
N ARG A 14 4.18 -14.58 -12.85
CA ARG A 14 2.88 -13.89 -12.97
C ARG A 14 2.46 -13.24 -11.66
N PHE A 15 2.64 -13.91 -10.52
CA PHE A 15 2.41 -13.34 -9.19
C PHE A 15 3.34 -12.17 -8.92
N ARG A 16 4.64 -12.29 -9.25
CA ARG A 16 5.60 -11.20 -9.10
C ARG A 16 5.27 -10.00 -10.00
N LYS A 17 4.85 -10.23 -11.25
CA LYS A 17 4.39 -9.13 -12.13
C LYS A 17 3.14 -8.44 -11.57
N ARG A 18 2.19 -9.19 -11.01
CA ARG A 18 0.95 -8.64 -10.45
C ARG A 18 1.18 -7.87 -9.16
N GLU A 19 2.11 -8.32 -8.32
CA GLU A 19 2.54 -7.60 -7.11
C GLU A 19 3.24 -6.28 -7.44
N VAL A 20 4.09 -6.26 -8.48
CA VAL A 20 4.72 -5.02 -8.95
C VAL A 20 3.68 -4.05 -9.53
N LEU A 21 2.69 -4.55 -10.27
CA LEU A 21 1.58 -3.73 -10.78
C LEU A 21 0.74 -3.12 -9.65
N ASP A 22 0.28 -3.94 -8.68
CA ASP A 22 -0.52 -3.47 -7.54
C ASP A 22 0.25 -2.43 -6.70
N SER A 23 1.56 -2.64 -6.50
CA SER A 23 2.40 -1.67 -5.77
C SER A 23 2.61 -0.37 -6.54
N THR A 24 2.79 -0.44 -7.87
CA THR A 24 2.98 0.75 -8.72
C THR A 24 1.69 1.59 -8.80
N GLU A 25 0.54 0.94 -8.92
CA GLU A 25 -0.77 1.59 -8.91
C GLU A 25 -1.00 2.35 -7.58
N THR A 26 -0.70 1.70 -6.46
CA THR A 26 -0.82 2.31 -5.12
C THR A 26 0.11 3.51 -4.97
N ILE A 27 1.36 3.41 -5.46
CA ILE A 27 2.31 4.53 -5.44
C ILE A 27 1.82 5.68 -6.32
N CYS A 28 1.27 5.38 -7.51
CA CYS A 28 0.73 6.40 -8.42
C CYS A 28 -0.47 7.15 -7.82
N PHE A 29 -1.41 6.42 -7.22
CA PHE A 29 -2.54 7.03 -6.52
C PHE A 29 -2.06 7.93 -5.36
N LEU A 30 -1.06 7.45 -4.61
CA LEU A 30 -0.50 8.22 -3.51
C LEU A 30 0.22 9.49 -3.96
N THR A 31 1.04 9.42 -5.01
CA THR A 31 1.75 10.61 -5.52
C THR A 31 0.77 11.64 -6.05
N LEU A 32 -0.35 11.21 -6.64
CA LEU A 32 -1.45 12.09 -7.04
C LEU A 32 -2.09 12.76 -5.83
N CYS A 33 -2.41 12.01 -4.77
CA CYS A 33 -2.92 12.61 -3.52
C CYS A 33 -1.93 13.60 -2.92
N GLN A 34 -0.64 13.25 -2.84
CA GLN A 34 0.40 14.16 -2.34
C GLN A 34 0.51 15.43 -3.18
N PHE A 35 0.42 15.30 -4.51
CA PHE A 35 0.42 16.45 -5.42
C PHE A 35 -0.76 17.38 -5.12
N ILE A 36 -1.97 16.84 -4.94
CA ILE A 36 -3.16 17.63 -4.59
C ILE A 36 -2.95 18.36 -3.25
N PHE A 37 -2.46 17.68 -2.21
CA PHE A 37 -2.20 18.32 -0.91
C PHE A 37 -1.15 19.42 -0.99
N MET A 38 -0.05 19.19 -1.73
CA MET A 38 1.00 20.20 -1.93
C MET A 38 0.52 21.37 -2.79
N PHE A 39 -0.39 21.12 -3.75
CA PHE A 39 -1.05 22.15 -4.53
C PHE A 39 -1.95 23.02 -3.64
N ILE A 40 -2.78 22.41 -2.79
CA ILE A 40 -3.62 23.14 -1.82
C ILE A 40 -2.76 23.97 -0.87
N TYR A 41 -1.66 23.42 -0.36
CA TYR A 41 -0.72 24.16 0.50
C TYR A 41 -0.16 25.39 -0.23
N SER A 42 0.37 25.19 -1.44
CA SER A 42 0.99 26.27 -2.23
C SER A 42 -0.02 27.36 -2.57
N PHE A 43 -1.22 26.96 -3.00
CA PHE A 43 -2.31 27.87 -3.31
C PHE A 43 -2.82 28.61 -2.05
N GLY A 44 -2.95 27.89 -0.93
CA GLY A 44 -3.38 28.47 0.35
C GLY A 44 -2.42 29.53 0.87
N ILE A 45 -1.11 29.26 0.83
CA ILE A 45 -0.08 30.23 1.22
C ILE A 45 -0.06 31.44 0.27
N TYR A 46 -0.22 31.20 -1.03
CA TYR A 46 -0.35 32.28 -2.02
C TYR A 46 -1.55 33.18 -1.70
N MET A 47 -2.73 32.60 -1.46
CA MET A 47 -3.93 33.35 -1.07
C MET A 47 -3.74 34.11 0.25
N LEU A 48 -3.08 33.49 1.24
CA LEU A 48 -2.80 34.17 2.51
C LEU A 48 -1.89 35.39 2.34
N LYS A 49 -0.93 35.32 1.41
CA LYS A 49 -0.08 36.46 1.06
C LYS A 49 -0.86 37.55 0.33
N THR A 50 -1.71 37.18 -0.62
CA THR A 50 -2.53 38.12 -1.41
C THR A 50 -3.50 38.91 -0.54
N PHE A 51 -4.18 38.25 0.41
CA PHE A 51 -5.14 38.88 1.32
C PHE A 51 -4.53 39.32 2.66
N ARG A 52 -3.20 39.43 2.75
CA ARG A 52 -2.49 39.73 4.01
C ARG A 52 -2.99 41.00 4.70
N THR A 53 -3.35 42.02 3.94
CA THR A 53 -3.84 43.31 4.44
C THR A 53 -5.28 43.27 4.94
N SER A 54 -6.05 42.27 4.53
CA SER A 54 -7.45 42.08 4.96
C SER A 54 -7.56 41.33 6.29
N PHE A 55 -6.50 40.62 6.72
CA PHE A 55 -6.50 39.83 7.95
C PHE A 55 -5.84 40.55 9.12
N THR A 56 -6.42 40.39 10.32
CA THR A 56 -5.75 40.73 11.58
C THR A 56 -4.60 39.76 11.86
N TYR A 57 -3.64 40.17 12.69
CA TYR A 57 -2.45 39.36 13.00
C TYR A 57 -2.80 37.98 13.56
N GLU A 58 -3.76 37.92 14.48
CA GLU A 58 -4.20 36.65 15.10
C GLU A 58 -4.78 35.68 14.07
N GLN A 59 -5.68 36.16 13.20
CA GLN A 59 -6.29 35.36 12.15
C GLN A 59 -5.23 34.86 11.15
N TYR A 60 -4.28 35.72 10.78
CA TYR A 60 -3.19 35.35 9.88
C TYR A 60 -2.36 34.20 10.46
N TYR A 61 -1.86 34.33 11.69
CA TYR A 61 -1.03 33.28 12.29
C TYR A 61 -1.79 31.97 12.55
N PHE A 62 -3.07 32.06 12.90
CA PHE A 62 -3.92 30.87 13.02
C PHE A 62 -3.98 30.07 11.72
N TRP A 63 -4.27 30.73 10.59
CA TRP A 63 -4.32 30.06 9.28
C TRP A 63 -2.96 29.57 8.80
N VAL A 64 -1.88 30.31 9.07
CA VAL A 64 -0.52 29.89 8.75
C VAL A 64 -0.21 28.55 9.43
N VAL A 65 -0.43 28.44 10.75
CA VAL A 65 -0.15 27.20 11.49
C VAL A 65 -0.90 26.02 10.87
N TRP A 66 -2.19 26.18 10.57
CA TRP A 66 -2.99 25.14 9.94
C TRP A 66 -2.49 24.74 8.57
N LEU A 67 -2.20 25.70 7.69
CA LEU A 67 -1.67 25.41 6.35
C LEU A 67 -0.33 24.66 6.41
N TYR A 68 0.56 25.03 7.35
CA TYR A 68 1.84 24.36 7.52
C TYR A 68 1.71 22.91 7.98
N THR A 69 0.60 22.48 8.60
CA THR A 69 0.38 21.06 8.95
C THR A 69 0.14 20.15 7.74
N ILE A 70 -0.34 20.70 6.62
CA ILE A 70 -0.69 19.96 5.40
C ILE A 70 0.52 19.21 4.81
N PRO A 71 1.67 19.86 4.54
CA PRO A 71 2.84 19.17 3.98
C PRO A 71 3.41 18.09 4.93
N PHE A 72 3.35 18.28 6.25
CA PHE A 72 3.77 17.25 7.21
C PHE A 72 2.87 16.02 7.13
N THR A 73 1.55 16.23 7.02
CA THR A 73 0.59 15.14 6.86
C THR A 73 0.80 14.43 5.51
N ALA A 74 0.99 15.19 4.43
CA ALA A 74 1.30 14.67 3.10
C ALA A 74 2.58 13.81 3.06
N ALA A 75 3.60 14.16 3.85
CA ALA A 75 4.84 13.39 3.96
C ALA A 75 4.67 12.08 4.75
N LEU A 76 3.69 11.99 5.65
CA LEU A 76 3.42 10.78 6.43
C LEU A 76 2.66 9.71 5.63
N PHE A 77 1.82 10.11 4.66
CA PHE A 77 1.07 9.18 3.81
C PHE A 77 1.93 8.09 3.12
N PRO A 78 3.03 8.41 2.40
CA PRO A 78 3.86 7.39 1.75
C PRO A 78 4.49 6.43 2.77
N LEU A 79 4.91 6.94 3.93
CA LEU A 79 5.51 6.14 4.99
C LEU A 79 4.50 5.14 5.57
N LEU A 80 3.27 5.59 5.83
CA LEU A 80 2.19 4.73 6.31
C LEU A 80 1.83 3.63 5.30
N LEU A 81 1.84 3.94 4.00
CA LEU A 81 1.55 2.96 2.96
C LEU A 81 2.67 1.95 2.78
N ILE A 82 3.94 2.37 2.79
CA ILE A 82 5.08 1.44 2.79
C ILE A 82 5.03 0.53 4.01
N TYR A 83 4.70 1.07 5.18
CA TYR A 83 4.54 0.29 6.41
C TYR A 83 3.41 -0.74 6.28
N ARG A 84 2.24 -0.35 5.77
CA ARG A 84 1.09 -1.25 5.54
C ARG A 84 1.39 -2.33 4.50
N ILE A 85 2.05 -1.98 3.39
CA ILE A 85 2.46 -2.94 2.34
C ILE A 85 3.43 -3.97 2.93
N ARG A 86 4.44 -3.53 3.69
CA ARG A 86 5.39 -4.42 4.37
C ARG A 86 4.70 -5.31 5.41
N TRP A 87 3.78 -4.76 6.18
CA TRP A 87 2.99 -5.52 7.16
C TRP A 87 2.10 -6.57 6.49
N SER A 88 1.43 -6.21 5.39
CA SER A 88 0.60 -7.11 4.59
C SER A 88 1.44 -8.23 3.96
N HIS A 89 2.60 -7.90 3.40
CA HIS A 89 3.55 -8.87 2.88
C HIS A 89 4.04 -9.84 3.98
N PHE A 90 4.43 -9.32 5.14
CA PHE A 90 4.82 -10.14 6.29
C PHE A 90 3.68 -11.06 6.77
N SER A 91 2.45 -10.54 6.84
CA SER A 91 1.26 -11.32 7.22
C SER A 91 0.98 -12.45 6.23
N ARG A 92 1.10 -12.20 4.92
CA ARG A 92 0.92 -13.22 3.88
C ARG A 92 2.03 -14.29 3.93
N VAL A 93 3.28 -13.88 4.12
CA VAL A 93 4.41 -14.81 4.29
C VAL A 93 4.22 -15.67 5.55
N MET A 94 3.71 -15.09 6.64
CA MET A 94 3.40 -15.82 7.87
C MET A 94 2.30 -16.87 7.63
N ILE A 95 1.19 -16.51 6.95
CA ILE A 95 0.11 -17.44 6.62
C ILE A 95 0.62 -18.58 5.73
N ILE A 96 1.42 -18.30 4.70
CA ILE A 96 2.00 -19.33 3.83
C ILE A 96 2.94 -20.25 4.64
N ARG A 97 3.78 -19.69 5.52
CA ARG A 97 4.63 -20.50 6.41
C ARG A 97 3.80 -21.36 7.37
N GLN A 98 2.67 -20.86 7.84
CA GLN A 98 1.77 -21.60 8.71
C GLN A 98 1.13 -22.77 7.95
N PHE A 99 0.66 -22.54 6.72
CA PHE A 99 0.17 -23.60 5.81
C PHE A 99 1.25 -24.59 5.38
N THR A 100 2.50 -24.15 5.22
CA THR A 100 3.63 -25.01 4.83
C THR A 100 4.14 -25.84 6.03
N ASN A 101 4.03 -25.33 7.26
CA ASN A 101 4.37 -26.07 8.48
C ASN A 101 3.29 -27.08 8.89
N THR A 102 2.02 -26.83 8.55
CA THR A 102 1.04 -27.91 8.49
C THR A 102 1.40 -28.81 7.32
N LYS A 103 2.27 -29.80 7.56
CA LYS A 103 2.42 -30.95 6.67
C LYS A 103 1.02 -31.48 6.40
N GLN A 104 0.48 -31.21 5.21
CA GLN A 104 -0.72 -31.86 4.76
C GLN A 104 -0.36 -33.34 4.61
N THR A 105 -0.79 -34.13 5.57
CA THR A 105 -0.45 -35.55 5.65
C THR A 105 -1.03 -36.23 4.42
N GLN A 106 -0.32 -37.22 3.86
CA GLN A 106 -0.75 -37.94 2.65
C GLN A 106 -2.19 -38.49 2.79
N GLU A 107 -2.63 -38.79 4.02
CA GLU A 107 -3.99 -39.19 4.36
C GLU A 107 -5.05 -38.12 4.09
N ASP A 108 -4.75 -36.84 4.30
CA ASP A 108 -5.69 -35.74 4.05
C ASP A 108 -5.91 -35.54 2.55
N HIS A 109 -4.85 -35.74 1.74
CA HIS A 109 -4.96 -35.74 0.29
C HIS A 109 -5.79 -36.91 -0.23
N ILE A 110 -5.60 -38.12 0.33
CA ILE A 110 -6.38 -39.31 -0.04
C ILE A 110 -7.85 -39.16 0.36
N LYS A 111 -8.13 -38.55 1.52
CA LYS A 111 -9.50 -38.23 1.93
C LYS A 111 -10.17 -37.26 0.96
N GLN A 112 -9.50 -36.17 0.60
CA GLN A 112 -10.06 -35.21 -0.37
C GLN A 112 -10.34 -35.83 -1.75
N MET A 113 -9.46 -36.71 -2.24
CA MET A 113 -9.70 -37.42 -3.51
C MET A 113 -10.92 -38.35 -3.44
N LYS A 114 -11.14 -39.04 -2.32
CA LYS A 114 -12.33 -39.88 -2.12
C LYS A 114 -13.63 -39.08 -2.07
N THR A 115 -13.61 -37.88 -1.49
CA THR A 115 -14.81 -37.03 -1.41
C THR A 115 -15.22 -36.44 -2.76
N VAL A 116 -14.28 -36.24 -3.68
CA VAL A 116 -14.55 -35.74 -5.05
C VAL A 116 -14.99 -36.86 -6.00
N TRP A 117 -14.65 -38.11 -5.68
CA TRP A 117 -14.98 -39.28 -6.49
C TRP A 117 -16.35 -39.91 -6.17
N ASN A 118 -16.96 -39.54 -5.05
CA ASN A 118 -18.37 -39.83 -4.73
C ASN A 118 -19.28 -38.72 -5.27
#